data_AF-A7F8W3-F1
#
_entry.id   AF-A7F8W3-F1
#
_cell.length_a   1.000
_cell.length_b   1.000
_cell.length_c   1.000
_cell.angle_alpha   90.00
_cell.angle_beta   90.00
_cell.angle_gamma   90.00
#
_symmetry.space_group_name_H-M   'P 1'
#
loop_
_entity.id
_entity.type
_entity.pdbx_description
1 polymer ?
#
loop_
_entity_poly.entity_id
_entity_poly.type
_entity_poly.pdbx_seq_one_letter_code
_entity_poly.pdbx_strand_id
1 'polypeptide(L)'
;MATPSPPNLSKTLSDKASNLLNKVNDAQSIFNPVTQLLDTYLSSKEVRALPSSSRKLLTSLCLEFKATIEQYFDTFAPSPPILKKTLF
;
A
#
# COMPACT_ATOMS: atom_id res chain seq x y z
N MET A 1 40.74 23.54 -7.79
CA MET A 1 39.62 22.71 -7.29
C MET A 1 38.34 23.31 -7.85
N ALA A 2 37.62 22.59 -8.72
CA ALA A 2 36.35 23.07 -9.26
C ALA A 2 35.26 22.89 -8.19
N THR A 3 34.58 23.98 -7.83
CA THR A 3 33.40 23.92 -6.96
C THR A 3 32.25 23.26 -7.73
N PRO A 4 31.60 22.22 -7.18
CA PRO A 4 30.47 21.60 -7.86
C PRO A 4 29.35 22.62 -8.00
N SER A 5 28.85 22.80 -9.23
CA SER A 5 27.67 23.64 -9.47
C SER A 5 26.48 23.06 -8.70
N PRO A 6 25.65 23.91 -8.06
CA PRO A 6 24.48 23.43 -7.32
C PRO A 6 23.58 22.59 -8.24
N PRO A 7 23.00 21.49 -7.74
CA PRO A 7 22.18 20.62 -8.55
C PRO A 7 21.00 21.42 -9.13
N ASN A 8 20.75 21.23 -10.42
CA ASN A 8 19.59 21.83 -11.07
C ASN A 8 18.31 21.34 -10.36
N LEU A 9 17.41 22.25 -10.01
CA LEU A 9 16.13 21.95 -9.36
C LEU A 9 15.36 20.84 -10.08
N SER A 10 15.45 20.79 -11.42
CA SER A 10 14.83 19.73 -12.24
C SER A 10 15.39 18.34 -11.91
N LYS A 11 16.70 18.23 -11.69
CA LYS A 11 17.38 16.99 -11.31
C LYS A 11 16.99 16.57 -9.90
N THR A 12 17.03 17.49 -8.94
CA THR A 12 16.63 17.20 -7.54
C THR A 12 15.17 16.77 -7.43
N LEU A 13 14.27 17.38 -8.22
CA LEU A 13 12.86 16.97 -8.26
C LEU A 13 12.70 15.56 -8.88
N SER A 14 13.39 15.30 -9.99
CA SER A 14 13.36 13.99 -10.65
C SER A 14 13.91 12.88 -9.73
N ASP A 15 15.02 13.14 -9.03
CA ASP A 15 15.61 12.18 -8.08
C ASP A 15 14.65 11.90 -6.91
N LYS A 16 13.97 12.92 -6.39
CA LYS A 16 12.95 12.74 -5.34
C LYS A 16 11.74 11.94 -5.84
N ALA A 17 11.28 12.18 -7.06
CA ALA A 17 10.17 11.45 -7.67
C ALA A 17 10.53 9.96 -7.87
N SER A 18 11.71 9.67 -8.42
CA SER A 18 12.20 8.30 -8.58
C SER A 18 12.36 7.57 -7.25
N ASN A 19 12.89 8.23 -6.23
CA ASN A 19 13.00 7.65 -4.88
C ASN A 19 11.63 7.36 -4.27
N LEU A 20 10.64 8.22 -4.49
CA LEU A 20 9.27 8.00 -4.03
C LEU A 20 8.63 6.80 -4.74
N LEU A 21 8.78 6.71 -6.06
CA LEU A 21 8.27 5.58 -6.86
C LEU A 21 8.89 4.26 -6.41
N ASN A 22 10.20 4.22 -6.16
CA ASN A 22 10.88 3.02 -5.66
C ASN A 22 10.33 2.59 -4.29
N LYS A 23 10.12 3.53 -3.37
CA LYS A 23 9.53 3.24 -2.05
C LYS A 23 8.11 2.68 -2.14
N VAL A 24 7.29 3.23 -3.03
CA VAL A 24 5.93 2.72 -3.28
C VAL A 24 6.00 1.30 -3.83
N ASN A 25 6.87 1.05 -4.81
CA ASN A 25 7.04 -0.27 -5.41
C ASN A 25 7.55 -1.31 -4.41
N ASP A 26 8.53 -0.96 -3.57
CA ASP A 26 9.06 -1.83 -2.52
C ASP A 26 7.98 -2.17 -1.49
N ALA A 27 7.24 -1.16 -1.02
CA ALA A 27 6.15 -1.40 -0.10
C ALA A 27 5.06 -2.27 -0.74
N GLN A 28 4.70 -2.03 -2.01
CA GLN A 28 3.70 -2.82 -2.72
C GLN A 28 4.13 -4.29 -2.87
N SER A 29 5.41 -4.53 -3.17
CA SER A 29 6.02 -5.86 -3.24
C SER A 29 5.91 -6.62 -1.90
N ILE A 30 6.04 -5.92 -0.77
CA ILE A 30 5.93 -6.53 0.57
C ILE A 30 4.46 -6.78 0.94
N PHE A 31 3.58 -5.81 0.72
CA PHE A 31 2.21 -5.86 1.24
C PHE A 31 1.23 -6.63 0.35
N ASN A 32 1.41 -6.65 -0.98
CA ASN A 32 0.53 -7.41 -1.88
C ASN A 32 0.47 -8.92 -1.55
N PRO A 33 1.59 -9.63 -1.30
CA PRO A 33 1.53 -11.03 -0.89
C PRO A 33 0.78 -11.22 0.44
N VAL A 34 0.92 -10.27 1.37
CA VAL A 34 0.25 -10.32 2.68
C VAL A 34 -1.26 -10.15 2.51
N THR A 35 -1.72 -9.21 1.68
CA THR A 35 -3.15 -9.03 1.42
C THR A 35 -3.77 -10.24 0.72
N GLN A 36 -3.06 -10.84 -0.25
CA GLN A 36 -3.48 -12.08 -0.92
C GLN A 36 -3.54 -13.28 0.04
N LEU A 37 -2.58 -13.38 0.98
CA LEU A 37 -2.58 -14.42 2.00
C LEU A 37 -3.80 -14.28 2.92
N LEU A 38 -4.14 -13.05 3.33
CA LEU A 38 -5.33 -12.79 4.14
C LEU A 38 -6.62 -13.16 3.39
N ASP A 39 -6.72 -12.85 2.10
CA ASP A 39 -7.88 -13.26 1.28
C ASP A 39 -8.02 -14.78 1.18
N THR A 40 -6.90 -15.45 0.98
CA THR A 40 -6.85 -16.91 0.95
C THR A 40 -7.25 -17.51 2.30
N TYR A 41 -6.73 -16.95 3.39
CA TYR A 41 -7.05 -17.37 4.75
C TYR A 41 -8.53 -17.18 5.08
N LEU A 42 -9.12 -16.01 4.77
CA LEU A 42 -10.55 -15.78 4.98
C LEU A 42 -11.44 -16.71 4.14
N SER A 43 -10.95 -17.15 2.99
CA SER A 43 -11.64 -18.10 2.11
C SER A 43 -11.42 -19.57 2.49
N SER A 44 -10.54 -19.85 3.45
CA SER A 44 -10.21 -21.21 3.90
C SER A 44 -11.40 -21.93 4.52
N LYS A 45 -11.37 -23.27 4.48
CA LYS A 45 -12.45 -24.09 5.04
C LYS A 45 -12.53 -23.95 6.55
N GLU A 46 -11.37 -23.79 7.18
CA GLU A 46 -11.15 -23.60 8.60
C GLU A 46 -11.86 -22.34 9.09
N VAL A 47 -11.64 -21.20 8.43
CA VAL A 47 -12.30 -19.93 8.79
C VAL A 47 -13.80 -19.98 8.47
N ARG A 48 -14.20 -20.66 7.38
CA ARG A 48 -15.61 -20.84 7.04
C ARG A 48 -16.38 -21.68 8.05
N ALA A 49 -15.72 -22.66 8.66
CA ALA A 49 -16.28 -23.55 9.68
C ALA A 49 -16.41 -22.91 11.07
N LEU A 50 -15.81 -21.74 11.30
CA LEU A 50 -15.94 -21.02 12.57
C LEU A 50 -17.38 -20.55 12.83
N PRO A 51 -17.76 -20.39 14.11
CA PRO A 51 -18.98 -19.69 14.48
C PRO A 51 -19.06 -18.31 13.83
N SER A 52 -20.29 -17.91 13.49
CA SER A 52 -20.54 -16.67 12.74
C SER A 52 -19.98 -15.42 13.43
N SER A 53 -20.00 -15.36 14.76
CA SER A 53 -19.41 -14.29 15.57
C SER A 53 -17.89 -14.22 15.40
N SER A 54 -17.19 -15.34 15.58
CA SER A 54 -15.73 -15.41 15.42
C SER A 54 -15.30 -15.11 13.99
N ARG A 55 -16.03 -15.61 12.99
CA ARG A 55 -15.76 -15.34 11.58
C ARG A 55 -15.92 -13.86 11.23
N LYS A 56 -16.95 -13.19 11.76
CA LYS A 56 -17.16 -11.74 11.58
C LYS A 56 -16.03 -10.92 12.19
N LEU A 57 -15.57 -11.28 13.39
CA LEU A 57 -14.45 -10.61 14.04
C LEU A 57 -13.15 -10.77 13.26
N LEU A 58 -12.82 -12.00 12.84
CA LEU A 58 -11.65 -12.29 12.01
C LEU A 58 -11.68 -11.54 10.67
N THR A 59 -12.85 -11.52 10.02
CA THR A 59 -13.03 -10.77 8.78
C THR A 59 -12.80 -9.28 8.99
N SER A 60 -13.36 -8.71 10.07
CA SER A 60 -13.20 -7.28 10.39
C SER A 60 -11.73 -6.94 10.66
N LEU A 61 -11.02 -7.76 11.43
CA LEU A 61 -9.59 -7.56 11.70
C LEU A 61 -8.75 -7.59 10.42
N CYS A 62 -9.01 -8.54 9.52
CA CYS A 62 -8.30 -8.63 8.26
C CYS A 62 -8.59 -7.42 7.34
N LEU A 63 -9.83 -6.93 7.34
CA LEU A 63 -10.22 -5.74 6.59
C LEU A 63 -9.58 -4.46 7.15
N GLU A 64 -9.54 -4.29 8.47
CA GLU A 64 -8.86 -3.16 9.12
C GLU A 64 -7.37 -3.14 8.80
N PHE A 65 -6.72 -4.32 8.83
CA PHE A 65 -5.31 -4.43 8.47
C PHE A 65 -5.05 -4.02 7.02
N LYS A 66 -5.89 -4.46 6.08
CA LYS A 66 -5.81 -4.05 4.67
C LYS A 66 -6.03 -2.54 4.49
N ALA A 67 -7.05 -1.99 5.13
CA ALA A 67 -7.34 -0.55 5.07
C ALA A 67 -6.17 0.28 5.63
N THR A 68 -5.51 -0.19 6.69
CA THR A 68 -4.32 0.47 7.26
C THR A 68 -3.16 0.47 6.26
N ILE A 69 -2.94 -0.64 5.56
CA ILE A 69 -1.93 -0.75 4.51
C ILE A 69 -2.25 0.22 3.36
N GLU A 70 -3.49 0.24 2.87
CA GLU A 70 -3.94 1.17 1.82
C GLU A 70 -3.71 2.62 2.24
N GLN A 71 -4.03 2.97 3.48
CA GLN A 71 -3.80 4.31 4.03
C GLN A 71 -2.30 4.66 4.13
N TYR A 72 -1.45 3.69 4.47
CA TYR A 72 0.00 3.86 4.43
C TYR A 72 0.47 4.23 3.02
N PHE A 73 -0.04 3.57 1.98
CA PHE A 73 0.29 3.91 0.59
C PHE A 73 -0.26 5.27 0.15
N ASP A 74 -1.49 5.60 0.52
CA ASP A 74 -2.10 6.92 0.24
C ASP A 74 -1.27 8.07 0.82
N THR A 75 -0.52 7.83 1.90
CA THR A 75 0.38 8.82 2.51
C THR A 75 1.59 9.14 1.62
N PHE A 76 2.05 8.21 0.78
CA PHE A 76 3.17 8.43 -0.16
C PHE A 76 2.75 9.17 -1.42
N ALA A 77 1.49 9.08 -1.81
CA ALA A 77 0.94 9.80 -2.96
C ALA A 77 -0.48 10.28 -2.64
N PRO A 78 -0.65 11.39 -1.90
CA PRO A 78 -1.95 11.96 -1.61
C PRO A 78 -2.60 12.39 -2.92
N SER A 79 -3.38 11.48 -3.52
CA SER A 79 -4.10 11.75 -4.76
C SER A 79 -5.28 12.68 -4.44
N PRO A 80 -5.51 13.75 -5.22
CA PRO A 80 -6.71 14.55 -5.06
C PRO A 80 -7.95 13.65 -5.19
N PRO A 81 -9.03 13.91 -4.42
CA PRO A 81 -10.19 13.01 -4.29
C PRO A 81 -10.92 12.67 -5.60
N ILE A 82 -10.58 13.33 -6.71
CA ILE A 82 -11.17 13.17 -8.04
C ILE A 82 -10.65 11.92 -8.78
N LEU A 83 -9.45 11.41 -8.45
CA LEU A 83 -8.81 10.30 -9.18
C LEU A 83 -9.07 8.90 -8.62
N LYS A 84 -9.71 8.76 -7.46
CA LYS A 84 -9.99 7.45 -6.83
C LYS A 84 -11.06 6.62 -7.55
N LYS A 85 -11.72 7.15 -8.60
CA LYS A 85 -12.88 6.52 -9.25
C LYS A 85 -12.60 5.78 -10.55
N THR A 86 -11.37 5.79 -11.07
CA THR A 86 -11.10 5.35 -12.45
C THR A 86 -10.13 4.16 -12.57
N LEU A 87 -9.59 3.65 -11.47
CA LEU A 87 -8.68 2.49 -11.51
C LEU A 87 -9.05 1.47 -10.44
N PHE A 88 -10.23 0.87 -10.58
CA PHE A 88 -10.52 -0.52 -10.23
C PHE A 88 -11.73 -0.99 -11.03
#